data_AF-A0A9C8K9P2-F1
#
_entry.id   AF-A0A9C8K9P2-F1
#
_cell.length_a   1.000
_cell.length_b   1.000
_cell.length_c   1.000
_cell.angle_alpha   90.00
_cell.angle_beta   90.00
_cell.angle_gamma   90.00
#
_symmetry.space_group_name_H-M   'P 1'
#
loop_
_entity.id
_entity.type
_entity.pdbx_description
1 polymer ?
#
loop_
_entity_poly.entity_id
_entity_poly.type
_entity_poly.pdbx_seq_one_letter_code
_entity_poly.pdbx_strand_id
1 'polypeptide(L)' 'MEKLTVRPSEVATWKNNNYQDYASETVNGKRLRFRINMEGNYIVSHGEEILYSGRSVIWATRAFNLCEKP' A
#
# COMPACT_ATOMS: atom_id res chain seq x y z
N MET A 1 -13.05 2.63 -14.16
CA MET A 1 -12.62 1.65 -13.14
C MET A 1 -12.53 2.44 -11.85
N GLU A 2 -13.29 2.07 -10.82
CA GLU A 2 -13.20 2.74 -9.52
C GLU A 2 -11.81 2.50 -8.93
N LYS A 3 -11.17 3.56 -8.41
CA LYS A 3 -9.85 3.46 -7.79
C LYS A 3 -9.97 2.72 -6.47
N LEU A 4 -9.06 1.78 -6.22
CA LEU A 4 -9.04 1.05 -4.96
C LEU A 4 -8.65 2.01 -3.84
N THR A 5 -9.54 2.19 -2.86
CA THR A 5 -9.24 2.99 -1.67
C THR A 5 -8.95 2.07 -0.50
N VAL A 6 -7.78 2.22 0.12
CA VAL A 6 -7.37 1.42 1.28
C VAL A 6 -7.67 2.16 2.57
N ARG A 7 -8.37 1.53 3.52
CA ARG A 7 -8.64 2.11 4.84
C ARG A 7 -7.70 1.57 5.91
N PRO A 8 -7.18 2.41 6.83
CA PRO A 8 -6.28 1.96 7.89
C PRO A 8 -6.86 0.84 8.76
N SER A 9 -8.17 0.86 9.02
CA SER A 9 -8.87 -0.13 9.85
C SER A 9 -8.86 -1.52 9.23
N GLU A 10 -8.95 -1.64 7.91
CA GLU A 10 -8.93 -2.91 7.20
C GLU A 10 -7.53 -3.52 7.24
N VAL A 11 -6.53 -2.68 6.95
CA VAL A 11 -5.11 -3.04 6.92
C VAL A 11 -4.61 -3.52 8.28
N ALA A 12 -5.01 -2.88 9.37
CA ALA A 12 -4.50 -3.19 10.71
C ALA A 12 -4.81 -4.62 11.19
N THR A 13 -5.81 -5.27 10.58
CA THR A 13 -6.21 -6.66 10.90
C THR A 13 -5.36 -7.72 10.18
N TRP A 14 -4.52 -7.32 9.21
CA TRP A 14 -3.85 -8.17 8.24
C TRP A 14 -2.41 -8.57 8.63
N LYS A 15 -2.16 -8.79 9.94
CA LYS A 15 -0.80 -8.97 10.49
C LYS A 15 -0.20 -10.38 10.35
N ASN A 16 -0.92 -11.35 9.78
CA ASN A 16 -0.44 -12.73 9.67
C ASN A 16 -0.06 -13.05 8.22
N ASN A 17 1.18 -12.77 7.80
CA ASN A 17 2.00 -13.53 6.82
C ASN A 17 3.25 -12.75 6.32
N ASN A 18 4.21 -13.46 5.68
CA ASN A 18 5.37 -12.91 4.96
C ASN A 18 4.98 -11.73 4.04
N TYR A 19 5.93 -10.90 3.57
CA TYR A 19 5.64 -9.77 2.67
C TYR A 19 4.67 -10.16 1.55
N GLN A 20 3.42 -9.71 1.67
CA GLN A 20 2.33 -10.02 0.75
C GLN A 20 1.70 -8.73 0.25
N ASP A 21 1.24 -8.75 -1.01
CA ASP A 21 0.45 -7.67 -1.58
C ASP A 21 -0.92 -7.68 -0.90
N TYR A 22 -1.18 -6.67 -0.05
CA TYR A 22 -2.50 -6.42 0.54
C TYR A 22 -3.44 -5.80 -0.52
N ALA A 23 -2.93 -4.84 -1.29
CA ALA A 23 -3.68 -4.16 -2.35
C ALA A 23 -2.75 -3.86 -3.53
N SER A 24 -3.28 -3.96 -4.74
CA SER A 24 -2.55 -3.57 -5.95
C SER A 24 -3.48 -3.15 -7.07
N GLU A 25 -3.07 -2.10 -7.79
CA GLU A 25 -3.77 -1.58 -8.96
C GLU A 25 -2.77 -1.00 -9.96
N THR A 26 -3.23 -0.70 -11.17
CA THR A 26 -2.41 -0.03 -12.19
C THR A 26 -2.82 1.43 -12.26
N VAL A 27 -1.87 2.34 -11.97
CA VAL A 27 -2.07 3.79 -12.05
C VAL A 27 -1.02 4.35 -13.01
N ASN A 28 -1.45 5.13 -14.00
CA ASN A 28 -0.56 5.74 -15.01
C ASN A 28 0.41 4.73 -15.65
N GLY A 29 -0.08 3.52 -15.97
CA GLY A 29 0.70 2.46 -16.62
C GLY A 29 1.72 1.74 -15.72
N LYS A 30 1.86 2.14 -14.46
CA LYS A 30 2.74 1.48 -13.48
C LYS A 30 1.91 0.81 -12.39
N ARG A 31 2.43 -0.30 -11.86
CA ARG A 31 1.76 -1.04 -10.79
C ARG A 31 2.00 -0.37 -9.44
N LEU A 32 0.92 0.06 -8.79
CA LEU A 32 0.90 0.50 -7.41
C LEU A 32 0.69 -0.74 -6.51
N ARG A 33 1.51 -0.90 -5.48
CA ARG A 33 1.44 -2.04 -4.54
C ARG A 33 1.48 -1.54 -3.10
N PHE A 34 0.60 -2.08 -2.28
CA PHE A 34 0.60 -1.98 -0.84
C PHE A 34 1.00 -3.34 -0.27
N ARG A 35 2.14 -3.43 0.40
CA ARG A 35 2.69 -4.67 0.96
C ARG A 35 2.81 -4.62 2.48
N ILE A 36 2.57 -5.75 3.14
CA ILE A 36 2.67 -5.92 4.60
C ILE A 36 3.48 -7.17 4.90
N ASN A 37 4.31 -7.14 5.95
CA ASN A 37 4.93 -8.33 6.52
C ASN A 37 4.44 -8.64 7.95
N MET A 38 4.82 -9.81 8.48
CA MET A 38 4.44 -10.31 9.82
C MET A 38 4.84 -9.40 10.97
N GLU A 39 5.87 -8.58 10.78
CA GLU A 39 6.33 -7.63 11.80
C GLU A 39 5.51 -6.32 11.78
N GLY A 40 4.53 -6.20 10.89
CA GLY A 40 3.73 -4.99 10.72
C GLY A 40 4.50 -3.85 10.03
N ASN A 41 5.50 -4.18 9.21
CA ASN A 41 6.11 -3.20 8.31
C ASN A 41 5.32 -3.14 7.00
N TYR A 42 5.13 -1.92 6.52
CA TYR A 42 4.37 -1.57 5.33
C TYR A 42 5.33 -1.04 4.26
N ILE A 43 5.11 -1.44 3.01
CA ILE A 43 5.80 -0.87 1.85
C ILE A 43 4.75 -0.46 0.82
N VAL A 44 4.82 0.78 0.36
CA VAL A 44 4.04 1.27 -0.78
C VAL A 44 4.98 1.62 -1.91
N SER A 45 4.73 1.08 -3.10
CA SER A 45 5.59 1.30 -4.28
C SER A 45 4.78 1.52 -5.55
N HIS A 46 5.24 2.41 -6.43
CA HIS A 46 4.67 2.67 -7.75
C HIS A 46 5.71 2.38 -8.84
N GLY A 47 5.55 1.24 -9.52
CA GLY A 47 6.64 0.69 -10.34
C GLY A 47 7.84 0.30 -9.47
N GLU A 48 9.01 0.87 -9.76
CA GLU A 48 10.26 0.65 -9.03
C GLU A 48 10.46 1.64 -7.86
N GLU A 49 9.65 2.70 -7.80
CA GLU A 49 9.76 3.74 -6.78
C GLU A 49 9.08 3.31 -5.47
N ILE A 50 9.76 3.52 -4.34
CA ILE A 50 9.20 3.31 -3.00
C ILE A 50 8.66 4.65 -2.50
N LEU A 51 7.33 4.75 -2.39
CA LEU A 51 6.63 5.92 -1.87
C LEU A 51 6.59 5.95 -0.34
N TYR A 52 6.58 4.76 0.28
CA TYR A 52 6.60 4.62 1.74
C TYR A 52 7.23 3.30 2.17
N SER A 53 8.02 3.34 3.25
CA SER A 53 8.50 2.17 3.97
C SER A 53 8.52 2.49 5.47
N GLY A 54 7.81 1.71 6.28
CA GLY A 54 7.75 1.94 7.73
C GLY A 54 6.61 1.19 8.42
N ARG A 55 6.36 1.50 9.71
CA ARG A 55 5.39 0.78 10.55
C ARG A 55 4.05 1.51 10.74
N SER A 56 3.87 2.68 10.14
CA SER A 56 2.63 3.45 10.30
C SER A 56 1.63 3.11 9.21
N VAL A 57 0.57 2.41 9.61
CA VAL A 57 -0.57 2.11 8.73
C VAL A 57 -1.22 3.38 8.16
N ILE A 58 -1.27 4.46 8.94
CA ILE A 58 -1.85 5.75 8.51
C ILE A 58 -1.02 6.35 7.36
N TRP A 59 0.30 6.36 7.50
CA TRP A 59 1.17 6.89 6.45
C TRP A 59 1.21 5.99 5.21
N ALA A 60 1.18 4.66 5.38
CA ALA A 60 1.10 3.72 4.26
C ALA A 60 -0.20 3.88 3.46
N THR A 61 -1.35 3.91 4.14
CA THR A 61 -2.65 4.11 3.47
C THR A 61 -2.75 5.46 2.77
N ARG A 62 -2.22 6.53 3.37
CA ARG A 62 -2.09 7.83 2.70
C ARG A 62 -1.22 7.76 1.47
N ALA A 63 -0.04 7.15 1.53
CA ALA A 63 0.86 7.03 0.39
C ALA A 63 0.20 6.29 -0.79
N PHE A 64 -0.52 5.20 -0.52
CA PHE A 64 -1.26 4.47 -1.55
C PHE A 64 -2.41 5.30 -2.14
N ASN A 65 -3.23 5.91 -1.29
CA ASN A 65 -4.40 6.66 -1.73
C ASN A 65 -4.05 8.02 -2.36
N LEU A 66 -2.89 8.62 -2.07
CA LEU A 66 -2.45 9.88 -2.67
C LEU A 66 -1.82 9.72 -4.06
N CYS A 67 -1.57 8.48 -4.50
CA CYS A 67 -0.92 8.18 -5.78
C CYS A 67 -1.80 8.47 -7.01
N GLU A 68 -2.71 9.44 -6.90
CA GLU A 68 -3.71 9.84 -7.90
C GLU A 68 -3.54 11.27 -8.40
N LYS A 69 -2.60 12.03 -7.83
CA LYS A 69 -2.39 13.38 -8.34
C LYS A 69 -1.50 13.34 -9.58
N PRO A 70 -1.91 14.00 -10.69
CA PRO A 70 -1.01 14.28 -11.80
C PRO A 70 0.24 15.03 -11.32
#